data_AF-A0A1A8CJZ2-F1
#
_entry.id   AF-A0A1A8CJZ2-F1
#
_cell.length_a   1.000
_cell.length_b   1.000
_cell.length_c   1.000
_cell.angle_alpha   90.00
_cell.angle_beta   90.00
_cell.angle_gamma   90.00
#
_symmetry.space_group_name_H-M   'P 1'
#
loop_
_entity.id
_entity.type
_entity.pdbx_description
1 polymer ?
#
loop_
_entity_poly.entity_id
_entity_poly.type
_entity_poly.pdbx_seq_one_letter_code
_entity_poly.pdbx_strand_id
1 'polypeptide(L)'
;MAVECLEIRRHHRLCVTEVGGLSMEAAGGLRSPVSCSSEPDDSTEPYTTERLSRLPGGYTPLTQPFTALNIDFNNVHELEGLSSREVQEICLPVTEEGQLDALAVWFQLHLDEENSLSTGPQEDTCWEQAIYPFHSTMCFVLKPRDELIVEVSCRDAYLRLSSVAVLRDGHKIHLDGGAELKRSGNLVPNPEAELCSALACLQTNHSQSDDFCILECSEMALLNNQEYHQSFCGALNKLISQLKDKNNEQECATSMPVGSPLYVLDVSEGFSLISVIAARQGGVKAFSSVEKNKQQEVLRRLSRSNGISVQHLEFWLNHKEEEQGVLQRPSTEKLWSAIILDCVETCGLIRQKLMEKASLARCLLEEGGRIFPEKVVVYGMLVESDTLLLESAVQGREPTLGFNIAPFINQFTVPVHVFLDFSTLKCRRLSETLELFVLDLMDSNANYTSREVKVQATSAGRLTAVPFWYHIHLDQEISVSTLHQNSHWKQAAVVLQQPLEVLEGDWICLAVKLHESSISISACVASPPLQMD
;
A
#
# COMPACT_ATOMS: atom_id res chain seq x y z
N MET A 1 3.70 -4.40 -23.46
CA MET A 1 2.32 -4.91 -23.70
C MET A 1 1.34 -4.07 -22.90
N ALA A 2 0.21 -3.65 -23.48
CA ALA A 2 -0.83 -2.95 -22.71
C ALA A 2 -1.71 -3.95 -21.96
N VAL A 3 -2.08 -3.62 -20.71
CA VAL A 3 -2.84 -4.51 -19.83
C VAL A 3 -4.00 -3.80 -19.14
N GLU A 4 -5.07 -4.56 -18.91
CA GLU A 4 -6.08 -4.29 -17.90
C GLU A 4 -5.73 -5.09 -16.63
N CYS A 5 -5.67 -4.40 -15.49
CA CYS A 5 -5.37 -4.98 -14.19
C CYS A 5 -5.92 -4.09 -13.07
N LEU A 6 -6.95 -4.57 -12.37
CA LEU A 6 -7.56 -3.86 -11.25
C LEU A 6 -6.57 -3.62 -10.10
N GLU A 7 -5.67 -4.57 -9.84
CA GLU A 7 -4.68 -4.47 -8.76
C GLU A 7 -3.72 -3.29 -9.02
N ILE A 8 -3.21 -3.15 -10.24
CA ILE A 8 -2.40 -1.99 -10.63
C ILE A 8 -3.23 -0.72 -10.56
N ARG A 9 -4.46 -0.73 -11.11
CA ARG A 9 -5.36 0.42 -11.14
C ARG A 9 -5.58 1.01 -9.74
N ARG A 10 -5.89 0.19 -8.75
CA ARG A 10 -6.21 0.66 -7.39
C ARG A 10 -5.01 1.23 -6.61
N HIS A 11 -3.78 0.92 -7.03
CA HIS A 11 -2.57 1.48 -6.43
C HIS A 11 -2.11 2.78 -7.11
N HIS A 12 -2.59 3.07 -8.33
CA HIS A 12 -2.16 4.23 -9.10
C HIS A 12 -3.25 5.25 -9.38
N ARG A 13 -4.53 4.90 -9.17
CA ARG A 13 -5.69 5.76 -9.45
C ARG A 13 -6.78 5.64 -8.41
N LEU A 14 -7.46 6.75 -8.14
CA LEU A 14 -8.69 6.74 -7.36
C LEU A 14 -9.82 6.15 -8.21
N CYS A 15 -10.33 5.00 -7.80
CA CYS A 15 -11.35 4.22 -8.50
C CYS A 15 -12.77 4.51 -8.01
N VAL A 16 -12.91 5.39 -7.01
CA VAL A 16 -14.17 5.64 -6.29
C VAL A 16 -14.47 7.15 -6.28
N THR A 17 -15.75 7.51 -6.37
CA THR A 17 -16.20 8.91 -6.29
C THR A 17 -16.44 9.37 -4.85
N GLU A 18 -16.61 8.42 -3.94
CA GLU A 18 -16.90 8.66 -2.52
C GLU A 18 -16.05 7.74 -1.64
N VAL A 19 -15.54 8.28 -0.53
CA VAL A 19 -14.75 7.54 0.46
C VAL A 19 -15.32 7.79 1.86
N GLY A 20 -15.84 6.73 2.51
CA GLY A 20 -16.36 6.83 3.88
C GLY A 20 -17.48 7.85 4.08
N GLY A 21 -18.26 8.16 3.03
CA GLY A 21 -19.26 9.23 3.08
C GLY A 21 -18.85 10.54 2.40
N LEU A 22 -17.57 10.71 2.05
CA LEU A 22 -17.00 11.96 1.56
C LEU A 22 -16.94 11.96 0.04
N SER A 23 -17.55 12.96 -0.60
CA SER A 23 -17.34 13.22 -2.04
C SER A 23 -15.89 13.61 -2.29
N MET A 24 -15.26 12.95 -3.27
CA MET A 24 -13.86 13.15 -3.64
C MET A 24 -13.66 14.14 -4.80
N GLU A 25 -14.74 14.73 -5.34
CA GLU A 25 -14.67 15.65 -6.49
C GLU A 25 -13.73 16.84 -6.26
N ALA A 26 -13.66 17.33 -5.01
CA ALA A 26 -12.83 18.47 -4.64
C ALA A 26 -11.38 18.09 -4.27
N ALA A 27 -11.00 16.81 -4.35
CA ALA A 27 -9.64 16.36 -4.02
C ALA A 27 -8.58 16.96 -4.98
N GLY A 28 -8.98 17.31 -6.21
CA GLY A 28 -8.07 17.61 -7.31
C GLY A 28 -7.46 16.34 -7.91
N GLY A 29 -6.41 16.47 -8.71
CA GLY A 29 -5.70 15.31 -9.24
C GLY A 29 -4.95 14.56 -8.14
N LEU A 30 -5.25 13.29 -7.90
CA LEU A 30 -4.45 12.42 -7.04
C LEU A 30 -3.66 11.46 -7.93
N ARG A 31 -2.34 11.35 -7.71
CA ARG A 31 -1.44 10.50 -8.51
C ARG A 31 -0.49 9.72 -7.61
N SER A 32 -0.09 8.52 -8.04
CA SER A 32 1.03 7.80 -7.45
C SER A 32 2.37 8.51 -7.71
N PRO A 33 3.48 8.14 -7.05
CA PRO A 33 4.80 8.78 -7.22
C PRO A 33 5.49 8.49 -8.56
N VAL A 34 4.85 7.69 -9.43
CA VAL A 34 5.40 7.28 -10.71
C VAL A 34 4.99 8.26 -11.81
N SER A 35 5.97 8.73 -12.59
CA SER A 35 5.73 9.53 -13.79
C SER A 35 6.17 8.79 -15.04
N CYS A 36 5.20 8.45 -15.88
CA CYS A 36 5.45 7.77 -17.16
C CYS A 36 5.69 8.76 -18.31
N SER A 37 5.83 10.07 -18.05
CA SER A 37 6.10 11.07 -19.10
C SER A 37 7.38 10.73 -19.88
N SER A 38 7.40 11.05 -21.17
CA SER A 38 8.60 10.92 -22.02
C SER A 38 9.66 11.97 -21.72
N GLU A 39 9.28 13.05 -21.02
CA GLU A 39 10.18 14.07 -20.50
C GLU A 39 10.81 13.64 -19.16
N PRO A 40 12.10 13.93 -18.94
CA PRO A 40 12.79 13.61 -17.69
C PRO A 40 12.18 14.37 -16.51
N ASP A 41 11.99 13.65 -15.40
CA ASP A 41 11.69 14.22 -14.09
C ASP A 41 12.50 13.45 -13.04
N ASP A 42 13.49 14.12 -12.46
CA ASP A 42 14.39 13.55 -11.45
C ASP A 42 13.69 13.30 -10.10
N SER A 43 12.45 13.80 -9.94
CA SER A 43 11.70 13.70 -8.68
C SER A 43 10.75 12.50 -8.60
N THR A 44 10.60 11.73 -9.68
CA THR A 44 9.65 10.62 -9.78
C THR A 44 10.26 9.37 -10.42
N GLU A 45 9.86 8.20 -9.93
CA GLU A 45 10.26 6.93 -10.54
C GLU A 45 9.53 6.73 -11.88
N PRO A 46 10.17 6.15 -12.90
CA PRO A 46 9.56 5.99 -14.23
C PRO A 46 8.52 4.85 -14.29
N TYR A 47 8.63 3.86 -13.41
CA TYR A 47 7.77 2.68 -13.35
C TYR A 47 7.79 2.07 -11.95
N THR A 48 6.79 1.25 -11.61
CA THR A 48 6.89 0.28 -10.51
C THR A 48 7.31 -1.08 -11.03
N THR A 49 7.60 -2.03 -10.14
CA THR A 49 7.79 -3.43 -10.53
C THR A 49 6.70 -4.29 -9.91
N GLU A 50 6.22 -5.27 -10.68
CA GLU A 50 5.22 -6.22 -10.23
C GLU A 50 5.52 -7.60 -10.80
N ARG A 51 5.24 -8.64 -10.03
CA ARG A 51 5.24 -10.01 -10.53
C ARG A 51 3.88 -10.34 -11.13
N LEU A 52 3.70 -10.06 -12.43
CA LEU A 52 2.42 -10.21 -13.13
C LEU A 52 1.79 -11.60 -12.98
N SER A 53 2.61 -12.65 -12.94
CA SER A 53 2.16 -14.04 -12.76
C SER A 53 1.53 -14.34 -11.39
N ARG A 54 1.71 -13.44 -10.41
CA ARG A 54 1.19 -13.56 -9.05
C ARG A 54 0.34 -12.35 -8.63
N LEU A 55 -0.11 -11.51 -9.56
CA LEU A 55 -0.99 -10.39 -9.21
C LEU A 55 -2.38 -10.88 -8.77
N PRO A 56 -2.90 -10.41 -7.62
CA PRO A 56 -4.28 -10.65 -7.21
C PRO A 56 -5.28 -10.29 -8.32
N GLY A 57 -6.17 -11.22 -8.66
CA GLY A 57 -7.15 -11.03 -9.73
C GLY A 57 -6.60 -11.17 -11.16
N GLY A 58 -5.28 -11.34 -11.32
CA GLY A 58 -4.62 -11.47 -12.61
C GLY A 58 -4.65 -10.19 -13.46
N TYR A 59 -4.31 -10.32 -14.74
CA TYR A 59 -4.34 -9.25 -15.71
C TYR A 59 -4.86 -9.76 -17.07
N THR A 60 -5.41 -8.86 -17.88
CA THR A 60 -5.86 -9.14 -19.25
C THR A 60 -4.98 -8.38 -20.24
N PRO A 61 -4.30 -9.06 -21.18
CA PRO A 61 -3.53 -8.39 -22.22
C PRO A 61 -4.47 -7.73 -23.25
N LEU A 62 -4.33 -6.43 -23.47
CA LEU A 62 -5.13 -5.66 -24.42
C LEU A 62 -4.47 -5.57 -25.80
N THR A 63 -3.15 -5.75 -25.85
CA THR A 63 -2.35 -5.82 -27.08
C THR A 63 -1.46 -7.06 -27.04
N GLN A 64 -0.92 -7.45 -28.19
CA GLN A 64 0.21 -8.39 -28.21
C GLN A 64 1.48 -7.75 -27.60
N PRO A 65 2.46 -8.55 -27.15
CA PRO A 65 3.80 -8.06 -26.87
C PRO A 65 4.41 -7.37 -28.10
N PHE A 66 5.22 -6.34 -27.86
CA PHE A 66 5.94 -5.60 -28.91
C PHE A 66 7.36 -5.27 -28.43
N THR A 67 8.27 -5.07 -29.37
CA THR A 67 9.64 -4.65 -29.06
C THR A 67 9.68 -3.13 -28.91
N ALA A 68 9.86 -2.65 -27.66
CA ALA A 68 10.01 -1.23 -27.38
C ALA A 68 11.41 -0.72 -27.75
N LEU A 69 12.44 -1.50 -27.40
CA LEU A 69 13.84 -1.21 -27.71
C LEU A 69 14.59 -2.51 -28.00
N ASN A 70 15.61 -2.42 -28.84
CA ASN A 70 16.66 -3.42 -28.99
C ASN A 70 18.00 -2.72 -28.71
N ILE A 71 18.87 -3.37 -27.93
CA ILE A 71 20.16 -2.83 -27.50
C ILE A 71 21.23 -3.90 -27.71
N ASP A 72 22.21 -3.62 -28.59
CA ASP A 72 23.40 -4.45 -28.71
C ASP A 72 24.48 -4.00 -27.73
N PHE A 73 24.67 -4.76 -26.65
CA PHE A 73 25.71 -4.49 -25.65
C PHE A 73 27.15 -4.59 -26.20
N ASN A 74 27.35 -5.19 -27.38
CA ASN A 74 28.66 -5.26 -28.04
C ASN A 74 28.92 -4.10 -29.00
N ASN A 75 27.95 -3.20 -29.20
CA ASN A 75 28.09 -2.04 -30.05
C ASN A 75 28.24 -0.75 -29.23
N VAL A 76 29.49 -0.37 -28.95
CA VAL A 76 29.81 0.83 -28.14
C VAL A 76 29.18 2.11 -28.70
N HIS A 77 29.15 2.28 -30.03
CA HIS A 77 28.55 3.47 -30.65
C HIS A 77 27.04 3.55 -30.42
N GLU A 78 26.36 2.40 -30.37
CA GLU A 78 24.96 2.34 -30.02
C GLU A 78 24.73 2.77 -28.57
N LEU A 79 25.56 2.25 -27.65
CA LEU A 79 25.48 2.54 -26.22
C LEU A 79 25.75 4.03 -25.91
N GLU A 80 26.76 4.63 -26.55
CA GLU A 80 27.08 6.06 -26.42
C GLU A 80 25.92 6.96 -26.87
N GLY A 81 25.09 6.48 -27.81
CA GLY A 81 23.96 7.21 -28.37
C GLY A 81 22.60 6.92 -27.72
N LEU A 82 22.51 6.03 -26.72
CA LEU A 82 21.21 5.62 -26.16
C LEU A 82 20.42 6.81 -25.60
N SER A 83 21.05 7.60 -24.74
CA SER A 83 20.41 8.78 -24.12
C SER A 83 20.16 9.94 -25.07
N SER A 84 20.69 9.90 -26.30
CA SER A 84 20.43 10.90 -27.33
C SER A 84 19.42 10.45 -28.39
N ARG A 85 18.84 9.24 -28.25
CA ARG A 85 17.79 8.75 -29.15
C ARG A 85 16.56 9.66 -29.10
N GLU A 86 15.96 9.85 -30.28
CA GLU A 86 14.67 10.50 -30.39
C GLU A 86 13.57 9.62 -29.79
N VAL A 87 12.52 10.26 -29.28
CA VAL A 87 11.33 9.57 -28.78
C VAL A 87 10.67 8.83 -29.94
N GLN A 88 10.40 7.55 -29.75
CA GLN A 88 9.79 6.70 -30.78
C GLN A 88 8.29 6.57 -30.52
N GLU A 89 7.46 6.85 -31.53
CA GLU A 89 6.01 6.61 -31.50
C GLU A 89 5.72 5.24 -32.11
N ILE A 90 5.09 4.35 -31.33
CA ILE A 90 4.73 2.99 -31.74
C ILE A 90 3.21 2.84 -31.69
N CYS A 91 2.60 2.39 -32.79
CA CYS A 91 1.18 2.04 -32.87
C CYS A 91 0.96 0.56 -32.57
N LEU A 92 0.19 0.27 -31.52
CA LEU A 92 -0.10 -1.08 -31.06
C LEU A 92 -1.56 -1.45 -31.39
N PRO A 93 -1.82 -2.46 -32.22
CA PRO A 93 -3.18 -2.90 -32.49
C PRO A 93 -3.79 -3.52 -31.24
N VAL A 94 -4.97 -3.05 -30.87
CA VAL A 94 -5.74 -3.60 -29.75
C VAL A 94 -6.40 -4.90 -30.19
N THR A 95 -6.12 -5.97 -29.44
CA THR A 95 -6.64 -7.31 -29.71
C THR A 95 -7.86 -7.66 -28.87
N GLU A 96 -7.95 -7.11 -27.66
CA GLU A 96 -9.03 -7.41 -26.72
C GLU A 96 -9.69 -6.11 -26.22
N GLU A 97 -10.99 -6.16 -25.97
CA GLU A 97 -11.70 -5.05 -25.33
C GLU A 97 -11.39 -5.01 -23.84
N GLY A 98 -11.06 -3.83 -23.31
CA GLY A 98 -10.78 -3.68 -21.89
C GLY A 98 -10.29 -2.29 -21.50
N GLN A 99 -10.19 -2.05 -20.19
CA GLN A 99 -9.74 -0.77 -19.65
C GLN A 99 -8.21 -0.70 -19.56
N LEU A 100 -7.62 0.33 -20.18
CA LEU A 100 -6.18 0.56 -20.11
C LEU A 100 -5.76 0.94 -18.68
N ASP A 101 -4.94 0.09 -18.07
CA ASP A 101 -4.40 0.29 -16.72
C ASP A 101 -2.90 0.53 -16.69
N ALA A 102 -2.13 -0.17 -17.52
CA ALA A 102 -0.69 0.02 -17.60
C ALA A 102 -0.09 -0.52 -18.89
N LEU A 103 1.18 -0.15 -19.13
CA LEU A 103 2.08 -0.87 -20.01
C LEU A 103 2.99 -1.75 -19.15
N ALA A 104 2.91 -3.06 -19.36
CA ALA A 104 3.83 -4.04 -18.79
C ALA A 104 5.04 -4.24 -19.71
N VAL A 105 6.23 -4.18 -19.14
CA VAL A 105 7.52 -4.27 -19.84
C VAL A 105 8.40 -5.33 -19.16
N TRP A 106 9.04 -6.13 -19.99
CA TRP A 106 10.04 -7.13 -19.61
C TRP A 106 11.10 -7.18 -20.70
N PHE A 107 12.17 -7.94 -20.48
CA PHE A 107 13.24 -8.08 -21.44
C PHE A 107 13.62 -9.54 -21.67
N GLN A 108 14.30 -9.77 -22.79
CA GLN A 108 15.01 -11.00 -23.07
C GLN A 108 16.49 -10.64 -23.27
N LEU A 109 17.35 -11.25 -22.46
CA LEU A 109 18.80 -11.09 -22.51
C LEU A 109 19.38 -12.25 -23.32
N HIS A 110 19.95 -11.96 -24.48
CA HIS A 110 20.69 -12.92 -25.28
C HIS A 110 22.13 -13.00 -24.77
N LEU A 111 22.52 -14.17 -24.26
CA LEU A 111 23.88 -14.41 -23.76
C LEU A 111 24.82 -14.76 -24.92
N ASP A 112 24.30 -15.50 -25.89
CA ASP A 112 24.94 -15.87 -27.15
C ASP A 112 23.85 -16.20 -28.21
N GLU A 113 24.23 -16.85 -29.32
CA GLU A 113 23.32 -17.20 -30.42
C GLU A 113 22.25 -18.24 -30.04
N GLU A 114 22.49 -19.06 -29.02
CA GLU A 114 21.64 -20.19 -28.64
C GLU A 114 20.95 -19.99 -27.28
N ASN A 115 21.57 -19.21 -26.38
CA ASN A 115 21.15 -19.07 -24.98
C ASN A 115 20.55 -17.68 -24.71
N SER A 116 19.38 -17.67 -24.07
CA SER A 116 18.73 -16.43 -23.63
C SER A 116 18.03 -16.59 -22.29
N LEU A 117 17.92 -15.48 -21.55
CA LEU A 117 17.17 -15.36 -20.31
C LEU A 117 16.00 -14.41 -20.53
N SER A 118 14.79 -14.80 -20.14
CA SER A 118 13.59 -13.97 -20.26
C SER A 118 13.09 -13.58 -18.88
N THR A 119 12.66 -12.33 -18.72
CA THR A 119 11.92 -11.86 -17.54
C THR A 119 10.41 -11.75 -17.81
N GLY A 120 9.95 -12.39 -18.89
CA GLY A 120 8.55 -12.38 -19.28
C GLY A 120 7.62 -13.05 -18.24
N PRO A 121 6.35 -12.63 -18.18
CA PRO A 121 5.41 -13.10 -17.15
C PRO A 121 5.03 -14.59 -17.26
N GLN A 122 5.38 -15.25 -18.35
CA GLN A 122 5.15 -16.69 -18.56
C GLN A 122 6.24 -17.56 -17.89
N GLU A 123 7.36 -16.96 -17.51
CA GLU A 123 8.51 -17.66 -16.95
C GLU A 123 8.46 -17.67 -15.41
N ASP A 124 8.88 -18.76 -14.77
CA ASP A 124 9.00 -18.84 -13.30
C ASP A 124 10.40 -18.36 -12.87
N THR A 125 10.63 -17.04 -12.97
CA THR A 125 11.94 -16.42 -12.65
C THR A 125 11.90 -15.63 -11.35
N CYS A 126 13.05 -15.22 -10.82
CA CYS A 126 13.10 -14.29 -9.70
C CYS A 126 12.75 -12.84 -10.08
N TRP A 127 12.71 -12.50 -11.38
CA TRP A 127 12.52 -11.13 -11.85
C TRP A 127 11.05 -10.71 -11.90
N GLU A 128 10.83 -9.43 -11.61
CA GLU A 128 9.56 -8.75 -11.79
C GLU A 128 9.51 -8.03 -13.14
N GLN A 129 8.31 -7.63 -13.55
CA GLN A 129 8.08 -6.85 -14.76
C GLN A 129 7.95 -5.37 -14.40
N ALA A 130 8.50 -4.49 -15.23
CA ALA A 130 8.33 -3.05 -15.09
C ALA A 130 6.93 -2.64 -15.53
N ILE A 131 6.25 -1.85 -14.71
CA ILE A 131 4.87 -1.42 -14.89
C ILE A 131 4.83 0.10 -15.01
N TYR A 132 4.35 0.58 -16.16
CA TYR A 132 4.12 1.99 -16.44
C TYR A 132 2.61 2.26 -16.32
N PRO A 133 2.12 2.76 -15.17
CA PRO A 133 0.69 2.92 -14.95
C PRO A 133 0.10 4.02 -15.83
N PHE A 134 -1.17 3.87 -16.19
CA PHE A 134 -1.92 4.88 -16.90
C PHE A 134 -2.61 5.82 -15.90
N HIS A 135 -2.13 7.07 -15.76
CA HIS A 135 -2.57 8.01 -14.72
C HIS A 135 -3.78 8.89 -15.09
N SER A 136 -4.44 8.68 -16.23
CA SER A 136 -5.61 9.49 -16.58
C SER A 136 -6.75 9.27 -15.59
N THR A 137 -7.38 10.37 -15.16
CA THR A 137 -8.56 10.37 -14.28
C THR A 137 -9.78 9.75 -14.95
N MET A 138 -9.78 9.67 -16.28
CA MET A 138 -10.83 9.02 -17.05
C MET A 138 -10.43 7.57 -17.34
N CYS A 139 -11.34 6.64 -17.01
CA CYS A 139 -11.24 5.26 -17.46
C CYS A 139 -11.30 5.25 -19.00
N PHE A 140 -10.26 4.74 -19.65
CA PHE A 140 -10.22 4.62 -21.10
C PHE A 140 -10.39 3.16 -21.51
N VAL A 141 -11.49 2.86 -22.19
CA VAL A 141 -11.78 1.51 -22.71
C VAL A 141 -11.28 1.42 -24.15
N LEU A 142 -10.30 0.54 -24.35
CA LEU A 142 -9.79 0.13 -25.64
C LEU A 142 -10.72 -0.92 -26.26
N LYS A 143 -10.88 -0.88 -27.58
CA LYS A 143 -11.72 -1.81 -28.34
C LYS A 143 -10.90 -2.48 -29.44
N PRO A 144 -11.25 -3.70 -29.86
CA PRO A 144 -10.66 -4.31 -31.04
C PRO A 144 -10.77 -3.37 -32.24
N ARG A 145 -9.69 -3.27 -33.03
CA ARG A 145 -9.47 -2.32 -34.14
C ARG A 145 -9.00 -0.92 -33.75
N ASP A 146 -8.98 -0.58 -32.48
CA ASP A 146 -8.23 0.60 -32.04
C ASP A 146 -6.71 0.36 -32.24
N GLU A 147 -5.96 1.43 -32.44
CA GLU A 147 -4.49 1.41 -32.31
C GLU A 147 -4.08 2.31 -31.15
N LEU A 148 -3.45 1.73 -30.13
CA LEU A 148 -2.88 2.46 -29.01
C LEU A 148 -1.51 3.03 -29.42
N ILE A 149 -1.36 4.33 -29.29
CA ILE A 149 -0.12 5.04 -29.60
C ILE A 149 0.69 5.19 -28.32
N VAL A 150 1.90 4.62 -28.32
CA VAL A 150 2.84 4.63 -27.20
C VAL A 150 4.11 5.36 -27.60
N GLU A 151 4.57 6.28 -26.75
CA GLU A 151 5.91 6.86 -26.87
C GLU A 151 6.91 6.05 -26.04
N VAL A 152 8.08 5.81 -26.62
CA VAL A 152 9.22 5.13 -25.97
C VAL A 152 10.42 6.06 -25.97
N SER A 153 11.02 6.27 -24.79
CA SER A 153 12.17 7.13 -24.58
C SER A 153 13.22 6.45 -23.69
N CYS A 154 14.49 6.80 -23.90
CA CYS A 154 15.61 6.41 -23.03
C CYS A 154 16.57 7.58 -22.72
N ARG A 155 16.06 8.82 -22.84
CA ARG A 155 16.85 10.05 -22.81
C ARG A 155 17.57 10.33 -21.49
N ASP A 156 17.04 9.85 -20.38
CA ASP A 156 17.55 10.07 -19.02
C ASP A 156 18.13 8.79 -18.39
N ALA A 157 18.61 7.87 -19.22
CA ALA A 157 19.13 6.55 -18.81
C ALA A 157 18.09 5.62 -18.17
N TYR A 158 16.82 6.03 -18.11
CA TYR A 158 15.69 5.17 -17.81
C TYR A 158 14.87 4.88 -19.06
N LEU A 159 14.34 3.66 -19.16
CA LEU A 159 13.31 3.38 -20.14
C LEU A 159 12.02 4.06 -19.67
N ARG A 160 11.42 4.89 -20.52
CA ARG A 160 10.14 5.58 -20.29
C ARG A 160 9.15 5.20 -21.37
N LEU A 161 7.95 4.78 -20.95
CA LEU A 161 6.84 4.47 -21.85
C LEU A 161 5.59 5.24 -21.41
N SER A 162 4.98 5.98 -22.34
CA SER A 162 3.69 6.65 -22.13
C SER A 162 2.67 6.24 -23.17
N SER A 163 1.43 6.02 -22.74
CA SER A 163 0.28 5.89 -23.65
C SER A 163 -0.27 7.29 -23.95
N VAL A 164 -0.06 7.78 -25.18
CA VAL A 164 -0.32 9.19 -25.51
C VAL A 164 -1.63 9.42 -26.27
N ALA A 165 -2.07 8.44 -27.07
CA ALA A 165 -3.27 8.56 -27.88
C ALA A 165 -3.83 7.20 -28.30
N VAL A 166 -5.07 7.20 -28.79
CA VAL A 166 -5.71 6.04 -29.42
C VAL A 166 -6.28 6.46 -30.76
N LEU A 167 -5.93 5.74 -31.82
CA LEU A 167 -6.52 5.90 -33.14
C LEU A 167 -7.76 4.99 -33.24
N ARG A 168 -8.94 5.59 -33.37
CA ARG A 168 -10.22 4.88 -33.54
C ARG A 168 -10.92 5.39 -34.78
N ASP A 169 -11.16 4.51 -35.74
CA ASP A 169 -11.82 4.84 -37.02
C ASP A 169 -11.20 6.06 -37.75
N GLY A 170 -9.87 6.21 -37.66
CA GLY A 170 -9.13 7.32 -38.26
C GLY A 170 -9.10 8.62 -37.43
N HIS A 171 -9.71 8.64 -36.25
CA HIS A 171 -9.68 9.76 -35.32
C HIS A 171 -8.65 9.52 -34.20
N LYS A 172 -7.67 10.42 -34.05
CA LYS A 172 -6.68 10.37 -32.95
C LYS A 172 -7.28 11.00 -31.69
N ILE A 173 -7.53 10.17 -30.68
CA ILE A 173 -8.04 10.55 -29.36
C ILE A 173 -6.83 10.67 -28.44
N HIS A 174 -6.48 11.88 -28.02
CA HIS A 174 -5.38 12.07 -27.06
C HIS A 174 -5.79 11.58 -25.67
N LEU A 175 -4.90 10.82 -25.03
CA LEU A 175 -5.12 10.24 -23.70
C LEU A 175 -4.65 11.16 -22.57
N ASP A 176 -3.87 12.19 -22.89
CA ASP A 176 -3.46 13.21 -21.94
C ASP A 176 -4.67 14.02 -21.44
N GLY A 177 -5.04 13.77 -20.19
CA GLY A 177 -5.95 14.60 -19.41
C GLY A 177 -5.30 15.89 -18.89
N GLY A 178 -4.36 16.48 -19.65
CA GLY A 178 -3.85 17.82 -19.39
C GLY A 178 -4.76 18.83 -20.08
N ALA A 179 -5.38 19.71 -19.30
CA ALA A 179 -6.06 20.88 -19.82
C ALA A 179 -5.23 21.57 -20.91
N GLU A 180 -5.90 22.12 -21.92
CA GLU A 180 -5.34 22.92 -23.01
C GLU A 180 -4.17 23.83 -22.57
N LEU A 181 -2.94 23.33 -22.57
CA LEU A 181 -1.76 24.18 -22.61
C LEU A 181 -1.69 24.66 -24.05
N LYS A 182 -2.28 25.83 -24.29
CA LYS A 182 -2.06 26.61 -25.51
C LYS A 182 -0.54 26.66 -25.77
N ARG A 183 -0.08 25.89 -26.76
CA ARG A 183 1.24 26.09 -27.38
C ARG A 183 1.29 27.52 -27.90
N SER A 184 1.86 28.40 -27.10
CA SER A 184 2.11 29.80 -27.43
C SER A 184 3.62 29.97 -27.63
N GLY A 185 4.03 29.94 -28.89
CA GLY A 185 5.12 30.76 -29.39
C GLY A 185 6.53 30.20 -29.24
N ASN A 186 7.18 30.02 -30.40
CA ASN A 186 8.63 29.92 -30.55
C ASN A 186 9.36 30.99 -29.72
N LEU A 187 10.20 30.59 -28.78
CA LEU A 187 11.17 31.47 -28.14
C LEU A 187 12.56 30.84 -28.21
N VAL A 188 13.47 31.60 -28.80
CA VAL A 188 14.90 31.31 -28.98
C VAL A 188 15.54 31.08 -27.61
N PRO A 189 16.51 30.15 -27.45
CA PRO A 189 17.16 29.91 -26.17
C PRO A 189 17.91 31.16 -25.70
N ASN A 190 17.52 31.72 -24.55
CA ASN A 190 18.26 32.77 -23.86
C ASN A 190 19.00 32.15 -22.66
N PRO A 191 20.34 32.14 -22.63
CA PRO A 191 21.13 31.64 -21.51
C PRO A 191 20.81 32.33 -20.17
N GLU A 192 20.31 33.57 -20.22
CA GLU A 192 19.91 34.32 -19.04
C GLU A 192 18.60 33.79 -18.43
N ALA A 193 17.73 33.18 -19.24
CA ALA A 193 16.51 32.52 -18.78
C ALA A 193 16.78 31.16 -18.11
N GLU A 194 17.80 30.42 -18.57
CA GLU A 194 18.28 29.20 -17.91
C GLU A 194 18.94 29.50 -16.56
N LEU A 195 19.73 30.57 -16.48
CA LEU A 195 20.32 31.00 -15.21
C LEU A 195 19.26 31.49 -14.22
N CYS A 196 18.25 32.24 -14.69
CA CYS A 196 17.10 32.63 -13.88
C CYS A 196 16.24 31.43 -13.44
N SER A 197 16.13 30.39 -14.26
CA SER A 197 15.43 29.14 -13.91
C SER A 197 16.22 28.33 -12.87
N ALA A 198 17.54 28.22 -13.03
CA ALA A 198 18.42 27.58 -12.04
C ALA A 198 18.42 28.33 -10.69
N LEU A 199 18.37 29.66 -10.72
CA LEU A 199 18.24 30.50 -9.52
C LEU A 199 16.83 30.41 -8.89
N ALA A 200 15.78 30.22 -9.70
CA ALA A 200 14.44 29.94 -9.20
C ALA A 200 14.34 28.55 -8.55
N CYS A 201 15.08 27.54 -9.02
CA CYS A 201 15.17 26.23 -8.38
C CYS A 201 15.89 26.25 -7.01
N LEU A 202 16.72 27.26 -6.74
CA LEU A 202 17.38 27.46 -5.44
C LEU A 202 16.49 28.18 -4.43
N GLN A 203 15.44 28.87 -4.87
CA GLN A 203 14.44 29.45 -3.99
C GLN A 203 13.30 28.44 -3.81
N THR A 204 13.21 27.84 -2.63
CA THR A 204 12.12 26.96 -2.21
C THR A 204 10.79 27.71 -2.27
N ASN A 205 10.14 27.71 -3.44
CA ASN A 205 8.73 27.93 -3.71
C ASN A 205 8.56 27.83 -5.23
N HIS A 206 8.45 26.60 -5.74
CA HIS A 206 8.10 26.37 -7.14
C HIS A 206 6.80 27.12 -7.48
N SER A 207 6.97 28.19 -8.25
CA SER A 207 5.91 28.92 -8.93
C SER A 207 5.37 28.05 -10.07
N GLN A 208 4.04 27.94 -10.13
CA GLN A 208 3.24 27.10 -11.03
C GLN A 208 3.28 25.60 -10.71
N SER A 209 2.89 25.21 -9.49
CA SER A 209 2.76 23.79 -9.16
C SER A 209 1.51 23.20 -9.82
N ASP A 210 1.70 22.16 -10.63
CA ASP A 210 0.62 21.34 -11.16
C ASP A 210 -0.45 21.00 -10.10
N ASP A 211 -1.72 21.00 -10.50
CA ASP A 211 -2.92 20.84 -9.65
C ASP A 211 -3.14 19.40 -9.15
N PHE A 212 -2.04 18.65 -8.96
CA PHE A 212 -2.06 17.29 -8.44
C PHE A 212 -1.27 17.12 -7.14
N CYS A 213 -1.78 16.21 -6.30
CA CYS A 213 -1.16 15.74 -5.07
C CYS A 213 -0.63 14.33 -5.30
N ILE A 214 0.65 14.13 -4.97
CA ILE A 214 1.29 12.81 -5.00
C ILE A 214 0.97 12.07 -3.70
N LEU A 215 0.48 10.85 -3.83
CA LEU A 215 0.22 9.90 -2.76
C LEU A 215 1.02 8.62 -3.02
N GLU A 216 1.50 7.97 -1.98
CA GLU A 216 2.13 6.65 -2.11
C GLU A 216 1.15 5.62 -2.67
N CYS A 217 1.64 4.56 -3.31
CA CYS A 217 0.79 3.52 -3.90
C CYS A 217 -0.13 2.86 -2.84
N SER A 218 0.35 2.70 -1.61
CA SER A 218 -0.43 2.18 -0.49
C SER A 218 -1.49 3.17 0.02
N GLU A 219 -1.21 4.49 0.00
CA GLU A 219 -2.19 5.53 0.32
C GLU A 219 -3.31 5.56 -0.73
N MET A 220 -2.97 5.40 -2.02
CA MET A 220 -3.94 5.25 -3.11
C MET A 220 -4.81 4.00 -2.94
N ALA A 221 -4.20 2.86 -2.62
CA ALA A 221 -4.93 1.62 -2.34
C ALA A 221 -5.81 1.74 -1.09
N LEU A 222 -5.36 2.46 -0.06
CA LEU A 222 -6.15 2.78 1.13
C LEU A 222 -7.40 3.54 0.73
N LEU A 223 -7.31 4.63 -0.04
CA LEU A 223 -8.47 5.41 -0.49
C LEU A 223 -9.50 4.56 -1.25
N ASN A 224 -9.04 3.58 -2.02
CA ASN A 224 -9.90 2.64 -2.74
C ASN A 224 -10.49 1.53 -1.87
N ASN A 225 -10.02 1.36 -0.62
CA ASN A 225 -10.56 0.41 0.34
C ASN A 225 -11.83 0.98 1.01
N GLN A 226 -12.97 0.79 0.36
CA GLN A 226 -14.26 1.29 0.85
C GLN A 226 -14.67 0.66 2.18
N GLU A 227 -14.42 -0.64 2.37
CA GLU A 227 -14.81 -1.39 3.58
C GLU A 227 -14.08 -0.85 4.82
N TYR A 228 -12.79 -0.53 4.69
CA TYR A 228 -12.01 0.11 5.74
C TYR A 228 -12.68 1.42 6.20
N HIS A 229 -12.95 2.32 5.26
CA HIS A 229 -13.53 3.62 5.58
C HIS A 229 -14.95 3.53 6.11
N GLN A 230 -15.77 2.60 5.59
CA GLN A 230 -17.12 2.34 6.09
C GLN A 230 -17.08 1.79 7.52
N SER A 231 -16.14 0.88 7.83
CA SER A 231 -15.95 0.32 9.16
C SER A 231 -15.58 1.41 10.17
N PHE A 232 -14.61 2.28 9.84
CA PHE A 232 -14.24 3.42 10.67
C PHE A 232 -15.39 4.41 10.85
N CYS A 233 -16.12 4.71 9.77
CA CYS A 233 -17.29 5.58 9.84
C CYS A 233 -18.35 5.01 10.80
N GLY A 234 -18.67 3.71 10.69
CA GLY A 234 -19.61 3.03 11.57
C GLY A 234 -19.19 3.03 13.04
N ALA A 235 -17.93 2.67 13.32
CA ALA A 235 -17.37 2.62 14.68
C ALA A 235 -17.33 4.01 15.35
N LEU A 236 -16.89 5.04 14.61
CA LEU A 236 -16.87 6.41 15.10
C LEU A 236 -18.29 6.93 15.37
N ASN A 237 -19.25 6.67 14.47
CA ASN A 237 -20.65 7.06 14.67
C ASN A 237 -21.21 6.45 15.95
N LYS A 238 -20.96 5.17 16.19
CA LYS A 238 -21.42 4.47 17.39
C LYS A 238 -20.85 5.07 18.67
N LEU A 239 -19.54 5.36 18.69
CA LEU A 239 -18.89 6.00 19.84
C LEU A 239 -19.44 7.42 20.08
N ILE A 240 -19.55 8.22 19.01
CA ILE A 240 -20.01 9.61 19.11
C ILE A 240 -21.45 9.68 19.60
N SER A 241 -22.34 8.79 19.14
CA SER A 241 -23.70 8.67 19.68
C SER A 241 -23.71 8.31 21.16
N GLN A 242 -22.92 7.31 21.58
CA GLN A 242 -22.86 6.90 22.99
C GLN A 242 -22.37 8.01 23.92
N LEU A 243 -21.37 8.79 23.50
CA LEU A 243 -20.85 9.92 24.29
C LEU A 243 -21.84 11.08 24.34
N LYS A 244 -22.53 11.38 23.23
CA LYS A 244 -23.58 12.41 23.20
C LYS A 244 -24.76 12.06 24.10
N ASP A 245 -25.21 10.81 24.11
CA ASP A 245 -26.31 10.36 24.96
C ASP A 245 -25.95 10.49 26.45
N LYS A 246 -24.74 10.06 26.85
CA LYS A 246 -24.24 10.25 28.22
C LYS A 246 -24.16 11.72 28.62
N ASN A 247 -23.66 12.58 27.74
CA ASN A 247 -23.57 14.02 28.02
C ASN A 247 -24.97 14.65 28.19
N ASN A 248 -25.96 14.23 27.39
CA ASN A 248 -27.34 14.70 27.51
C ASN A 248 -27.99 14.25 28.83
N GLU A 249 -27.75 13.01 29.26
CA GLU A 249 -28.22 12.51 30.57
C GLU A 249 -27.62 13.33 31.74
N GLN A 250 -26.33 13.68 31.64
CA GLN A 250 -25.62 14.49 32.63
C GLN A 250 -26.10 15.96 32.64
N GLU A 251 -26.31 16.58 31.47
CA GLU A 251 -26.82 17.95 31.32
C GLU A 251 -28.25 18.11 31.85
N CYS A 252 -29.10 17.08 31.73
CA CYS A 252 -30.44 17.11 32.30
C CYS A 252 -30.41 17.16 33.85
N ALA A 253 -29.30 16.77 34.48
CA ALA A 253 -29.07 16.85 35.92
C ALA A 253 -28.38 18.16 36.36
N THR A 254 -27.61 18.81 35.48
CA THR A 254 -26.88 20.05 35.77
C THR A 254 -27.18 21.10 34.70
N SER A 255 -27.97 22.13 35.03
CA SER A 255 -28.48 23.18 34.12
C SER A 255 -27.39 24.10 33.52
N MET A 256 -26.51 23.55 32.68
CA MET A 256 -25.46 24.23 31.93
C MET A 256 -25.64 23.89 30.44
N PRO A 257 -25.87 24.88 29.56
CA PRO A 257 -26.06 24.61 28.15
C PRO A 257 -24.76 24.73 27.34
N VAL A 258 -24.72 23.94 26.25
CA VAL A 258 -23.73 23.84 25.17
C VAL A 258 -22.67 22.75 25.41
N GLY A 259 -23.01 21.52 25.02
CA GLY A 259 -22.07 20.41 24.96
C GLY A 259 -20.81 20.78 24.17
N SER A 260 -19.66 20.72 24.84
CA SER A 260 -18.37 20.94 24.18
C SER A 260 -18.16 19.91 23.07
N PRO A 261 -17.49 20.27 21.96
CA PRO A 261 -17.25 19.34 20.88
C PRO A 261 -16.46 18.12 21.40
N LEU A 262 -16.74 16.96 20.80
CA LEU A 262 -15.92 15.77 21.01
C LEU A 262 -14.59 15.94 20.27
N TYR A 263 -13.49 15.46 20.84
CA TYR A 263 -12.15 15.64 20.28
C TYR A 263 -11.66 14.31 19.72
N VAL A 264 -11.34 14.26 18.42
CA VAL A 264 -10.85 13.05 17.75
C VAL A 264 -9.46 13.30 17.18
N LEU A 265 -8.49 12.47 17.56
CA LEU A 265 -7.12 12.55 17.07
C LEU A 265 -6.81 11.38 16.12
N ASP A 266 -6.51 11.69 14.88
CA ASP A 266 -6.01 10.75 13.88
C ASP A 266 -4.49 10.79 13.84
N VAL A 267 -3.85 9.68 14.28
CA VAL A 267 -2.38 9.50 14.31
C VAL A 267 -1.94 8.48 13.26
N SER A 268 -2.71 8.33 12.18
CA SER A 268 -2.30 7.51 11.04
C SER A 268 -1.05 8.09 10.38
N GLU A 269 -0.22 7.24 9.81
CA GLU A 269 0.95 7.67 9.05
C GLU A 269 0.57 7.92 7.59
N GLY A 270 1.07 9.01 7.02
CA GLY A 270 0.74 9.38 5.64
C GLY A 270 -0.66 10.00 5.50
N PHE A 271 -1.24 9.85 4.31
CA PHE A 271 -2.53 10.45 3.96
C PHE A 271 -3.73 9.64 4.47
N SER A 272 -4.48 10.20 5.41
CA SER A 272 -5.70 9.61 5.97
C SER A 272 -6.90 10.55 5.86
N LEU A 273 -8.07 9.97 5.57
CA LEU A 273 -9.36 10.68 5.58
C LEU A 273 -10.15 10.50 6.88
N ILE A 274 -9.65 9.72 7.86
CA ILE A 274 -10.43 9.38 9.06
C ILE A 274 -10.76 10.63 9.88
N SER A 275 -9.82 11.55 10.03
CA SER A 275 -10.09 12.87 10.65
C SER A 275 -11.24 13.64 9.98
N VAL A 276 -11.31 13.64 8.65
CA VAL A 276 -12.39 14.29 7.89
C VAL A 276 -13.72 13.53 8.04
N ILE A 277 -13.67 12.20 8.00
CA ILE A 277 -14.84 11.33 8.25
C ILE A 277 -15.41 11.61 9.65
N ALA A 278 -14.56 11.73 10.68
CA ALA A 278 -14.96 12.05 12.04
C ALA A 278 -15.60 13.45 12.12
N ALA A 279 -14.98 14.47 11.53
CA ALA A 279 -15.50 15.85 11.54
C ALA A 279 -16.87 15.98 10.84
N ARG A 280 -17.12 15.17 9.80
CA ARG A 280 -18.42 15.16 9.07
C ARG A 280 -19.60 14.75 9.95
N GLN A 281 -19.38 13.97 11.00
CA GLN A 281 -20.45 13.47 11.88
C GLN A 281 -21.08 14.59 12.75
N GLY A 282 -20.45 15.77 12.79
CA GLY A 282 -20.96 16.95 13.48
C GLY A 282 -20.79 16.91 15.00
N GLY A 283 -20.51 18.07 15.60
CA GLY A 283 -20.18 18.16 17.03
C GLY A 283 -18.82 17.55 17.38
N VAL A 284 -17.95 17.39 16.38
CA VAL A 284 -16.60 16.82 16.51
C VAL A 284 -15.59 17.86 16.05
N LYS A 285 -14.52 18.02 16.82
CA LYS A 285 -13.29 18.71 16.41
C LYS A 285 -12.22 17.64 16.16
N ALA A 286 -11.87 17.42 14.89
CA ALA A 286 -10.93 16.40 14.47
C ALA A 286 -9.53 16.99 14.24
N PHE A 287 -8.52 16.18 14.54
CA PHE A 287 -7.11 16.50 14.40
C PHE A 287 -6.44 15.47 13.51
N SER A 288 -5.71 15.91 12.49
CA SER A 288 -4.95 15.06 11.57
C SER A 288 -3.45 15.18 11.84
N SER A 289 -2.74 14.05 11.75
CA SER A 289 -1.28 13.94 11.75
C SER A 289 -0.61 14.18 10.39
N VAL A 290 -1.35 14.52 9.32
CA VAL A 290 -0.76 14.72 7.98
C VAL A 290 0.25 15.87 7.99
N GLU A 291 1.50 15.58 7.59
CA GLU A 291 2.60 16.56 7.58
C GLU A 291 2.75 17.30 6.25
N LYS A 292 2.53 16.62 5.12
CA LYS A 292 2.81 17.19 3.79
C LYS A 292 1.79 18.29 3.45
N ASN A 293 2.27 19.52 3.21
CA ASN A 293 1.42 20.69 2.94
C ASN A 293 0.40 20.49 1.79
N LYS A 294 0.80 19.84 0.68
CA LYS A 294 -0.11 19.54 -0.43
C LYS A 294 -1.25 18.61 0.00
N GLN A 295 -0.94 17.57 0.77
CA GLN A 295 -1.93 16.65 1.32
C GLN A 295 -2.85 17.36 2.32
N GLN A 296 -2.33 18.24 3.18
CA GLN A 296 -3.16 19.06 4.07
C GLN A 296 -4.14 19.94 3.27
N GLU A 297 -3.72 20.51 2.13
CA GLU A 297 -4.61 21.31 1.29
C GLU A 297 -5.72 20.47 0.64
N VAL A 298 -5.42 19.24 0.22
CA VAL A 298 -6.45 18.28 -0.22
C VAL A 298 -7.48 18.06 0.88
N LEU A 299 -7.05 17.79 2.13
CA LEU A 299 -7.98 17.60 3.25
C LEU A 299 -8.83 18.85 3.54
N ARG A 300 -8.27 20.06 3.41
CA ARG A 300 -9.04 21.32 3.54
C ARG A 300 -10.08 21.47 2.43
N ARG A 301 -9.73 21.18 1.17
CA ARG A 301 -10.66 21.22 0.02
C ARG A 301 -11.80 20.21 0.19
N LEU A 302 -11.47 18.98 0.58
CA LEU A 302 -12.44 17.93 0.89
C LEU A 302 -13.36 18.32 2.04
N SER A 303 -12.82 18.91 3.11
CA SER A 303 -13.61 19.35 4.26
C SER A 303 -14.64 20.41 3.86
N ARG A 304 -14.22 21.45 3.11
CA ARG A 304 -15.12 22.52 2.66
C ARG A 304 -16.22 22.02 1.73
N SER A 305 -15.88 21.18 0.75
CA SER A 305 -16.85 20.62 -0.21
C SER A 305 -17.86 19.67 0.44
N ASN A 306 -17.47 18.99 1.53
CA ASN A 306 -18.33 18.10 2.28
C ASN A 306 -19.07 18.79 3.45
N GLY A 307 -19.13 20.13 3.47
CA GLY A 307 -19.91 20.89 4.45
C GLY A 307 -19.28 21.00 5.84
N ILE A 308 -17.98 20.69 5.99
CA ILE A 308 -17.25 20.75 7.26
C ILE A 308 -16.61 22.13 7.41
N SER A 309 -16.94 22.83 8.49
CA SER A 309 -16.30 24.11 8.84
C SER A 309 -14.81 23.93 9.06
N VAL A 310 -14.02 24.91 8.62
CA VAL A 310 -12.54 24.92 8.78
C VAL A 310 -12.11 24.82 10.25
N GLN A 311 -12.98 25.21 11.20
CA GLN A 311 -12.71 25.13 12.63
C GLN A 311 -12.79 23.70 13.21
N HIS A 312 -13.35 22.75 12.46
CA HIS A 312 -13.53 21.35 12.89
C HIS A 312 -12.43 20.41 12.41
N LEU A 313 -11.46 20.89 11.62
CA LEU A 313 -10.28 20.13 11.21
C LEU A 313 -9.00 20.94 11.53
N GLU A 314 -8.16 20.37 12.39
CA GLU A 314 -6.84 20.91 12.72
C GLU A 314 -5.73 19.93 12.36
N PHE A 315 -4.51 20.43 12.15
CA PHE A 315 -3.34 19.63 11.82
C PHE A 315 -2.39 19.63 13.02
N TRP A 316 -2.34 18.50 13.73
CA TRP A 316 -1.71 18.37 15.04
C TRP A 316 -0.22 18.76 15.02
N LEU A 317 0.51 18.34 14.00
CA LEU A 317 1.96 18.53 13.91
C LEU A 317 2.39 19.94 13.47
N ASN A 318 1.46 20.84 13.15
CA ASN A 318 1.79 22.21 12.75
C ASN A 318 2.12 23.14 13.93
N HIS A 319 1.90 22.70 15.18
CA HIS A 319 2.19 23.48 16.38
C HIS A 319 3.69 23.39 16.74
N LYS A 320 4.47 24.35 16.25
CA LYS A 320 5.95 24.37 16.20
C LYS A 320 6.71 24.67 17.51
N GLU A 321 6.06 24.77 18.67
CA GLU A 321 6.71 25.34 19.86
C GLU A 321 7.12 24.35 20.96
N GLU A 322 6.78 23.07 20.88
CA GLU A 322 7.24 22.08 21.86
C GLU A 322 7.94 20.89 21.18
N GLU A 323 9.07 20.51 21.74
CA GLU A 323 9.92 19.43 21.24
C GLU A 323 9.13 18.11 21.11
N GLN A 324 9.13 17.59 19.88
CA GLN A 324 8.88 16.19 19.48
C GLN A 324 7.41 15.73 19.47
N GLY A 325 7.05 14.95 18.44
CA GLY A 325 5.72 14.39 18.15
C GLY A 325 5.20 13.40 19.21
N VAL A 326 5.10 13.85 20.45
CA VAL A 326 4.55 13.13 21.59
C VAL A 326 3.04 13.30 21.58
N LEU A 327 2.32 12.22 21.88
CA LEU A 327 0.87 12.27 22.10
C LEU A 327 0.58 13.12 23.34
N GLN A 328 -0.20 14.19 23.17
CA GLN A 328 -0.59 15.09 24.26
C GLN A 328 -2.09 15.37 24.25
N ARG A 329 -2.57 16.14 25.22
CA ARG A 329 -3.98 16.56 25.31
C ARG A 329 -4.31 17.60 24.24
N PRO A 330 -5.58 17.68 23.77
CA PRO A 330 -5.99 18.71 22.81
C PRO A 330 -5.94 20.13 23.40
N SER A 331 -6.12 20.27 24.71
CA SER A 331 -5.86 21.48 25.48
C SER A 331 -5.65 21.11 26.95
N THR A 332 -5.25 22.08 27.79
CA THR A 332 -4.96 21.86 29.23
C THR A 332 -6.09 21.16 29.98
N GLU A 333 -7.35 21.47 29.63
CA GLU A 333 -8.55 21.00 30.32
C GLU A 333 -9.36 19.95 29.55
N LYS A 334 -8.91 19.55 28.36
CA LYS A 334 -9.65 18.62 27.49
C LYS A 334 -8.90 17.31 27.31
N LEU A 335 -9.66 16.25 27.05
CA LEU A 335 -9.19 14.90 26.77
C LEU A 335 -9.78 14.44 25.43
N TRP A 336 -9.22 13.38 24.87
CA TRP A 336 -9.67 12.84 23.59
C TRP A 336 -10.88 11.92 23.77
N SER A 337 -11.88 12.10 22.92
CA SER A 337 -13.00 11.17 22.77
C SER A 337 -12.57 9.92 21.99
N ALA A 338 -11.74 10.11 20.96
CA ALA A 338 -11.13 9.01 20.24
C ALA A 338 -9.69 9.31 19.81
N ILE A 339 -8.84 8.29 19.83
CA ILE A 339 -7.48 8.34 19.28
C ILE A 339 -7.32 7.18 18.29
N ILE A 340 -7.04 7.48 17.03
CA ILE A 340 -6.79 6.48 16.00
C ILE A 340 -5.29 6.21 15.91
N LEU A 341 -4.89 4.94 16.02
CA LEU A 341 -3.51 4.49 15.94
C LEU A 341 -3.34 3.49 14.78
N ASP A 342 -2.35 3.73 13.94
CA ASP A 342 -1.91 2.73 12.98
C ASP A 342 -1.22 1.56 13.68
N CYS A 343 -1.79 0.37 13.50
CA CYS A 343 -1.30 -0.85 14.16
C CYS A 343 -0.44 -1.74 13.27
N VAL A 344 -0.66 -1.69 11.95
CA VAL A 344 -0.06 -2.60 10.98
C VAL A 344 0.62 -1.79 9.87
N GLU A 345 1.86 -2.13 9.56
CA GLU A 345 2.62 -1.59 8.43
C GLU A 345 2.16 -2.22 7.12
N THR A 346 2.29 -1.50 6.00
CA THR A 346 1.89 -1.98 4.66
C THR A 346 2.56 -3.30 4.26
N CYS A 347 3.72 -3.61 4.83
CA CYS A 347 4.48 -4.82 4.63
C CYS A 347 3.93 -6.07 5.38
N GLY A 348 2.92 -5.89 6.23
CA GLY A 348 2.29 -6.97 7.01
C GLY A 348 2.87 -7.18 8.41
N LEU A 349 3.69 -6.26 8.92
CA LEU A 349 4.22 -6.29 10.29
C LEU A 349 3.43 -5.38 11.24
N ILE A 350 3.58 -5.60 12.54
CA ILE A 350 3.04 -4.69 13.56
C ILE A 350 3.92 -3.42 13.60
N ARG A 351 3.31 -2.25 13.80
CA ARG A 351 4.05 -0.99 13.92
C ARG A 351 4.94 -0.95 15.17
N GLN A 352 6.11 -0.34 15.01
CA GLN A 352 7.03 -0.09 16.12
C GLN A 352 6.40 0.73 17.24
N LYS A 353 6.68 0.31 18.49
CA LYS A 353 6.23 0.98 19.73
C LYS A 353 4.71 1.12 19.85
N LEU A 354 3.93 0.29 19.17
CA LEU A 354 2.46 0.34 19.21
C LEU A 354 1.92 0.33 20.65
N MET A 355 2.42 -0.58 21.49
CA MET A 355 1.95 -0.71 22.87
C MET A 355 2.35 0.48 23.75
N GLU A 356 3.48 1.12 23.50
CA GLU A 356 3.89 2.35 24.18
C GLU A 356 2.96 3.51 23.80
N LYS A 357 2.69 3.67 22.49
CA LYS A 357 1.73 4.67 21.98
C LYS A 357 0.34 4.44 22.53
N ALA A 358 -0.15 3.20 22.55
CA ALA A 358 -1.44 2.85 23.13
C ALA A 358 -1.50 3.18 24.63
N SER A 359 -0.40 2.93 25.37
CA SER A 359 -0.31 3.26 26.80
C SER A 359 -0.39 4.75 27.07
N LEU A 360 0.28 5.57 26.25
CA LEU A 360 0.15 7.02 26.33
C LEU A 360 -1.26 7.48 25.94
N ALA A 361 -1.81 6.94 24.85
CA ALA A 361 -3.15 7.27 24.36
C ALA A 361 -4.23 7.03 25.43
N ARG A 362 -4.19 5.91 26.16
CA ARG A 362 -5.14 5.61 27.25
C ARG A 362 -5.16 6.69 28.34
N CYS A 363 -4.01 7.27 28.67
CA CYS A 363 -3.89 8.33 29.67
C CYS A 363 -4.47 9.68 29.21
N LEU A 364 -4.78 9.81 27.92
CA LEU A 364 -5.25 11.04 27.29
C LEU A 364 -6.72 10.97 26.89
N LEU A 365 -7.40 9.83 27.13
CA LEU A 365 -8.82 9.65 26.83
C LEU A 365 -9.71 10.21 27.94
N GLU A 366 -10.86 10.74 27.54
CA GLU A 366 -11.95 11.07 28.47
C GLU A 366 -12.69 9.80 28.94
N GLU A 367 -13.59 9.95 29.91
CA GLU A 367 -14.41 8.83 30.37
C GLU A 367 -15.31 8.31 29.24
N GLY A 368 -15.15 7.04 28.89
CA GLY A 368 -15.85 6.41 27.77
C GLY A 368 -15.19 6.63 26.41
N GLY A 369 -14.10 7.39 26.34
CA GLY A 369 -13.28 7.52 25.14
C GLY A 369 -12.62 6.19 24.72
N ARG A 370 -12.23 6.08 23.46
CA ARG A 370 -11.69 4.85 22.87
C ARG A 370 -10.43 5.07 22.04
N ILE A 371 -9.55 4.07 22.03
CA ILE A 371 -8.52 3.93 20.99
C ILE A 371 -9.14 3.12 19.85
N PHE A 372 -8.91 3.55 18.61
CA PHE A 372 -9.21 2.76 17.43
C PHE A 372 -7.91 2.28 16.77
N PRO A 373 -7.76 0.96 16.54
CA PRO A 373 -8.63 -0.13 17.01
C PRO A 373 -8.58 -0.34 18.53
N GLU A 374 -9.61 -0.99 19.10
CA GLU A 374 -9.61 -1.43 20.50
C GLU A 374 -8.65 -2.62 20.70
N LYS A 375 -8.59 -3.53 19.72
CA LYS A 375 -7.67 -4.67 19.73
C LYS A 375 -7.30 -5.14 18.32
N VAL A 376 -6.17 -5.83 18.22
CA VAL A 376 -5.70 -6.49 17.00
C VAL A 376 -5.49 -7.97 17.28
N VAL A 377 -6.08 -8.83 16.45
CA VAL A 377 -5.95 -10.29 16.56
C VAL A 377 -5.12 -10.78 15.38
N VAL A 378 -4.02 -11.47 15.67
CA VAL A 378 -3.14 -12.09 14.67
C VAL A 378 -3.65 -13.48 14.37
N TYR A 379 -4.00 -13.72 13.12
CA TYR A 379 -4.37 -15.03 12.60
C TYR A 379 -3.24 -15.59 11.75
N GLY A 380 -3.16 -16.91 11.66
CA GLY A 380 -2.26 -17.58 10.74
C GLY A 380 -2.70 -18.97 10.37
N MET A 381 -1.91 -19.61 9.51
CA MET A 381 -2.20 -20.92 8.94
C MET A 381 -0.90 -21.68 8.71
N LEU A 382 -0.91 -22.99 8.93
CA LEU A 382 0.20 -23.87 8.56
C LEU A 382 0.19 -24.10 7.05
N VAL A 383 1.32 -23.86 6.38
CA VAL A 383 1.42 -24.10 4.93
C VAL A 383 2.70 -24.81 4.54
N GLU A 384 2.61 -25.51 3.41
CA GLU A 384 3.73 -25.99 2.63
C GLU A 384 3.89 -25.11 1.40
N SER A 385 5.02 -24.41 1.31
CA SER A 385 5.39 -23.56 0.18
C SER A 385 6.89 -23.65 -0.04
N ASP A 386 7.27 -24.26 -1.16
CA ASP A 386 8.66 -24.26 -1.62
C ASP A 386 9.08 -22.88 -2.13
N THR A 387 8.14 -22.11 -2.68
CA THR A 387 8.39 -20.71 -3.10
C THR A 387 8.95 -19.88 -1.96
N LEU A 388 8.31 -19.90 -0.78
CA LEU A 388 8.81 -19.15 0.38
C LEU A 388 10.18 -19.64 0.85
N LEU A 389 10.46 -20.94 0.79
CA LEU A 389 11.77 -21.48 1.16
C LEU A 389 12.87 -21.01 0.21
N LEU A 390 12.60 -21.08 -1.09
CA LEU A 390 13.56 -20.72 -2.14
C LEU A 390 13.82 -19.21 -2.18
N GLU A 391 12.81 -18.39 -1.91
CA GLU A 391 12.94 -16.93 -1.84
C GLU A 391 13.60 -16.45 -0.54
N SER A 392 13.60 -17.27 0.52
CA SER A 392 14.14 -16.89 1.83
C SER A 392 15.53 -17.44 2.11
N ALA A 393 15.94 -18.55 1.49
CA ALA A 393 17.24 -19.18 1.73
C ALA A 393 17.70 -20.08 0.56
N VAL A 394 19.02 -20.17 0.36
CA VAL A 394 19.60 -21.08 -0.63
C VAL A 394 19.46 -22.52 -0.16
N GLN A 395 18.83 -23.37 -0.97
CA GLN A 395 18.53 -24.76 -0.63
C GLN A 395 19.58 -25.72 -1.22
N GLY A 396 20.51 -26.19 -0.37
CA GLY A 396 21.51 -27.20 -0.76
C GLY A 396 22.60 -26.66 -1.70
N ARG A 397 23.14 -27.54 -2.55
CA ARG A 397 24.22 -27.21 -3.52
C ARG A 397 23.82 -27.40 -4.97
N GLU A 398 22.67 -28.01 -5.22
CA GLU A 398 22.20 -28.31 -6.57
C GLU A 398 21.85 -27.03 -7.34
N PRO A 399 21.10 -26.06 -6.78
CA PRO A 399 20.80 -24.79 -7.47
C PRO A 399 22.04 -23.94 -7.75
N THR A 400 23.13 -24.21 -7.05
CA THR A 400 24.40 -23.50 -7.17
C THR A 400 25.46 -24.33 -7.91
N LEU A 401 25.04 -25.28 -8.76
CA LEU A 401 25.94 -26.07 -9.61
C LEU A 401 27.07 -26.77 -8.84
N GLY A 402 26.80 -27.20 -7.60
CA GLY A 402 27.74 -27.87 -6.71
C GLY A 402 28.55 -26.95 -5.80
N PHE A 403 28.50 -25.63 -5.98
CA PHE A 403 29.21 -24.68 -5.12
C PHE A 403 28.58 -24.60 -3.72
N ASN A 404 29.42 -24.59 -2.68
CA ASN A 404 28.99 -24.56 -1.28
C ASN A 404 28.66 -23.14 -0.79
N ILE A 405 27.60 -22.54 -1.33
CA ILE A 405 27.23 -21.14 -1.08
C ILE A 405 26.29 -21.00 0.12
N ALA A 406 25.32 -21.92 0.25
CA ALA A 406 24.26 -21.85 1.27
C ALA A 406 24.77 -21.57 2.71
N PRO A 407 25.85 -22.20 3.22
CA PRO A 407 26.31 -21.93 4.58
C PRO A 407 26.77 -20.48 4.85
N PHE A 408 27.07 -19.72 3.80
CA PHE A 408 27.54 -18.34 3.92
C PHE A 408 26.40 -17.34 3.73
N ILE A 409 25.61 -17.50 2.66
CA ILE A 409 24.48 -16.60 2.40
C ILE A 409 23.38 -16.79 3.45
N ASN A 410 23.11 -18.03 3.88
CA ASN A 410 22.01 -18.28 4.79
C ASN A 410 22.26 -17.77 6.23
N GLN A 411 23.43 -17.19 6.52
CA GLN A 411 23.67 -16.47 7.78
C GLN A 411 22.91 -15.14 7.84
N PHE A 412 22.46 -14.63 6.70
CA PHE A 412 21.78 -13.35 6.55
C PHE A 412 20.28 -13.49 6.25
N THR A 413 19.70 -14.68 6.43
CA THR A 413 18.26 -14.90 6.19
C THR A 413 17.41 -14.13 7.19
N VAL A 414 16.34 -13.52 6.70
CA VAL A 414 15.30 -12.93 7.56
C VAL A 414 14.23 -13.99 7.83
N PRO A 415 13.86 -14.26 9.09
CA PRO A 415 12.90 -15.33 9.43
C PRO A 415 11.46 -14.98 9.06
N VAL A 416 11.16 -13.69 8.83
CA VAL A 416 9.84 -13.19 8.45
C VAL A 416 9.92 -12.63 7.05
N HIS A 417 9.19 -13.25 6.13
CA HIS A 417 9.01 -12.78 4.76
C HIS A 417 7.84 -11.80 4.72
N VAL A 418 8.05 -10.58 4.20
CA VAL A 418 7.07 -9.48 4.19
C VAL A 418 6.62 -9.15 2.76
N PHE A 419 5.64 -8.25 2.62
CA PHE A 419 5.07 -7.86 1.31
C PHE A 419 4.46 -9.02 0.52
N LEU A 420 3.85 -9.98 1.21
CA LEU A 420 3.21 -11.14 0.59
C LEU A 420 1.78 -10.86 0.18
N ASP A 421 1.41 -11.26 -1.03
CA ASP A 421 0.02 -11.45 -1.43
C ASP A 421 -0.38 -12.91 -1.19
N PHE A 422 -0.99 -13.19 -0.03
CA PHE A 422 -1.32 -14.57 0.34
C PHE A 422 -2.36 -15.20 -0.60
N SER A 423 -3.19 -14.38 -1.25
CA SER A 423 -4.21 -14.84 -2.20
C SER A 423 -3.63 -15.51 -3.45
N THR A 424 -2.40 -15.16 -3.84
CA THR A 424 -1.71 -15.67 -5.04
C THR A 424 -0.45 -16.47 -4.72
N LEU A 425 -0.12 -16.61 -3.43
CA LEU A 425 0.99 -17.44 -2.98
C LEU A 425 0.76 -18.91 -3.34
N LYS A 426 1.70 -19.49 -4.10
CA LYS A 426 1.73 -20.94 -4.36
C LYS A 426 2.06 -21.69 -3.07
N CYS A 427 1.03 -22.25 -2.43
CA CYS A 427 1.18 -23.04 -1.21
C CYS A 427 0.04 -24.06 -1.05
N ARG A 428 0.32 -25.13 -0.31
CA ARG A 428 -0.69 -26.07 0.18
C ARG A 428 -1.00 -25.76 1.64
N ARG A 429 -2.29 -25.63 1.95
CA ARG A 429 -2.77 -25.43 3.32
C ARG A 429 -2.68 -26.75 4.09
N LEU A 430 -2.09 -26.72 5.27
CA LEU A 430 -1.91 -27.87 6.16
C LEU A 430 -2.75 -27.77 7.44
N SER A 431 -3.42 -26.64 7.68
CA SER A 431 -4.34 -26.46 8.79
C SER A 431 -5.49 -25.52 8.41
N GLU A 432 -6.51 -25.49 9.26
CA GLU A 432 -7.43 -24.36 9.31
C GLU A 432 -6.73 -23.10 9.83
N THR A 433 -7.38 -21.95 9.63
CA THR A 433 -6.98 -20.68 10.24
C THR A 433 -7.04 -20.78 11.76
N LEU A 434 -6.00 -20.29 12.44
CA LEU A 434 -5.93 -20.24 13.89
C LEU A 434 -5.57 -18.84 14.41
N GLU A 435 -5.98 -18.54 15.62
CA GLU A 435 -5.57 -17.33 16.34
C GLU A 435 -4.18 -17.53 16.96
N LEU A 436 -3.20 -16.77 16.48
CA LEU A 436 -1.82 -16.82 16.96
C LEU A 436 -1.61 -15.92 18.18
N PHE A 437 -2.16 -14.70 18.15
CA PHE A 437 -1.84 -13.67 19.14
C PHE A 437 -2.96 -12.63 19.24
N VAL A 438 -3.07 -11.97 20.40
CA VAL A 438 -4.02 -10.86 20.61
C VAL A 438 -3.26 -9.70 21.23
N LEU A 439 -3.48 -8.51 20.69
CA LEU A 439 -2.99 -7.24 21.21
C LEU A 439 -4.18 -6.36 21.55
N ASP A 440 -4.44 -6.18 22.84
CA ASP A 440 -5.49 -5.28 23.33
C ASP A 440 -4.87 -3.89 23.61
N LEU A 441 -5.31 -2.90 22.82
CA LEU A 441 -4.84 -1.53 22.93
C LEU A 441 -5.56 -0.77 24.05
N MET A 442 -6.69 -1.28 24.54
CA MET A 442 -7.46 -0.69 25.63
C MET A 442 -7.09 -1.28 27.01
N ASP A 443 -6.55 -2.50 27.06
CA ASP A 443 -6.07 -3.16 28.29
C ASP A 443 -4.64 -3.70 28.15
N SER A 444 -3.67 -3.04 28.79
CA SER A 444 -2.28 -3.51 28.82
C SER A 444 -2.11 -4.87 29.49
N ASN A 445 -2.96 -5.22 30.46
CA ASN A 445 -2.80 -6.44 31.26
C ASN A 445 -3.27 -7.70 30.51
N ALA A 446 -4.05 -7.52 29.45
CA ALA A 446 -4.51 -8.60 28.58
C ALA A 446 -3.46 -9.06 27.56
N ASN A 447 -2.33 -8.34 27.45
CA ASN A 447 -1.31 -8.61 26.45
C ASN A 447 -0.28 -9.64 26.90
N TYR A 448 0.10 -10.51 25.98
CA TYR A 448 1.15 -11.52 26.17
C TYR A 448 2.42 -11.11 25.42
N THR A 449 3.58 -11.60 25.85
CA THR A 449 4.83 -11.53 25.07
C THR A 449 5.13 -12.86 24.37
N SER A 450 4.54 -13.95 24.86
CA SER A 450 4.66 -15.30 24.33
C SER A 450 3.35 -16.05 24.53
N ARG A 451 2.95 -16.85 23.55
CA ARG A 451 1.77 -17.71 23.59
C ARG A 451 2.07 -19.04 22.93
N GLU A 452 1.64 -20.13 23.58
CA GLU A 452 1.61 -21.45 22.95
C GLU A 452 0.23 -21.70 22.37
N VAL A 453 0.18 -22.07 21.10
CA VAL A 453 -1.07 -22.37 20.39
C VAL A 453 -0.98 -23.76 19.78
N LYS A 454 -2.03 -24.55 19.94
CA LYS A 454 -2.13 -25.89 19.34
C LYS A 454 -3.08 -25.85 18.17
N VAL A 455 -2.67 -26.43 17.06
CA VAL A 455 -3.50 -26.59 15.86
C VAL A 455 -3.34 -28.01 15.34
N GLN A 456 -4.43 -28.57 14.82
CA GLN A 456 -4.42 -29.88 14.20
C GLN A 456 -4.11 -29.75 12.71
N ALA A 457 -3.22 -30.61 12.20
CA ALA A 457 -2.97 -30.71 10.77
C ALA A 457 -4.19 -31.33 10.07
N THR A 458 -4.70 -30.65 9.04
CA THR A 458 -5.83 -31.11 8.22
C THR A 458 -5.37 -31.94 7.01
N SER A 459 -4.07 -31.97 6.73
CA SER A 459 -3.48 -32.78 5.66
C SER A 459 -2.02 -33.08 5.95
N ALA A 460 -1.53 -34.23 5.48
CA ALA A 460 -0.12 -34.56 5.53
C ALA A 460 0.72 -33.68 4.58
N GLY A 461 1.93 -33.36 5.00
CA GLY A 461 2.87 -32.54 4.22
C GLY A 461 4.07 -32.06 5.01
N ARG A 462 4.82 -31.16 4.40
CA ARG A 462 5.99 -30.52 4.98
C ARG A 462 5.65 -29.09 5.35
N LEU A 463 5.48 -28.83 6.64
CA LEU A 463 5.27 -27.47 7.15
C LEU A 463 6.53 -26.64 6.91
N THR A 464 6.45 -25.69 5.98
CA THR A 464 7.58 -24.81 5.64
C THR A 464 7.40 -23.40 6.16
N ALA A 465 6.17 -22.92 6.34
CA ALA A 465 5.91 -21.56 6.77
C ALA A 465 4.58 -21.42 7.53
N VAL A 466 4.45 -20.30 8.24
CA VAL A 466 3.21 -19.83 8.85
C VAL A 466 2.94 -18.40 8.37
N PRO A 467 2.21 -18.24 7.25
CA PRO A 467 1.62 -16.96 6.88
C PRO A 467 0.68 -16.45 7.97
N PHE A 468 0.70 -15.14 8.19
CA PHE A 468 -0.14 -14.47 9.15
C PHE A 468 -0.67 -13.13 8.64
N TRP A 469 -1.80 -12.74 9.20
CA TRP A 469 -2.54 -11.51 8.91
C TRP A 469 -3.31 -11.07 10.15
N TYR A 470 -4.02 -9.95 10.07
CA TYR A 470 -4.64 -9.32 11.23
C TYR A 470 -6.13 -9.11 11.04
N HIS A 471 -6.89 -9.31 12.12
CA HIS A 471 -8.20 -8.72 12.28
C HIS A 471 -8.08 -7.53 13.23
N ILE A 472 -8.37 -6.35 12.71
CA ILE A 472 -8.30 -5.05 13.37
C ILE A 472 -9.70 -4.75 13.91
N HIS A 473 -9.93 -4.95 15.20
CA HIS A 473 -11.24 -4.73 15.83
C HIS A 473 -11.37 -3.27 16.24
N LEU A 474 -12.23 -2.54 15.54
CA LEU A 474 -12.54 -1.15 15.87
C LEU A 474 -13.43 -1.08 17.11
N ASP A 475 -14.36 -2.01 17.24
CA ASP A 475 -15.11 -2.25 18.47
C ASP A 475 -15.44 -3.75 18.60
N GLN A 476 -16.44 -4.10 19.43
CA GLN A 476 -16.88 -5.49 19.64
C GLN A 476 -17.53 -6.13 18.41
N GLU A 477 -18.07 -5.35 17.47
CA GLU A 477 -18.87 -5.82 16.33
C GLU A 477 -18.20 -5.57 14.97
N ILE A 478 -17.38 -4.52 14.88
CA ILE A 478 -16.79 -4.01 13.66
C ILE A 478 -15.30 -4.33 13.65
N SER A 479 -14.87 -5.07 12.63
CA SER A 479 -13.46 -5.39 12.41
C SER A 479 -13.08 -5.32 10.94
N VAL A 480 -11.84 -4.94 10.66
CA VAL A 480 -11.25 -4.97 9.32
C VAL A 480 -10.22 -6.10 9.24
N SER A 481 -10.26 -6.91 8.17
CA SER A 481 -9.25 -7.94 7.93
C SER A 481 -8.18 -7.46 6.95
N THR A 482 -6.90 -7.64 7.29
CA THR A 482 -5.79 -7.32 6.37
C THR A 482 -5.58 -8.38 5.29
N LEU A 483 -6.33 -9.50 5.34
CA LEU A 483 -6.39 -10.52 4.29
C LEU A 483 -7.47 -10.23 3.24
N HIS A 484 -8.31 -9.21 3.45
CA HIS A 484 -9.39 -8.90 2.51
C HIS A 484 -8.84 -8.58 1.12
N GLN A 485 -9.56 -8.93 0.05
CA GLN A 485 -9.10 -8.77 -1.34
C GLN A 485 -8.72 -7.32 -1.68
N ASN A 486 -9.45 -6.35 -1.10
CA ASN A 486 -9.20 -4.92 -1.31
C ASN A 486 -8.29 -4.30 -0.23
N SER A 487 -7.61 -5.12 0.58
CA SER A 487 -6.65 -4.66 1.59
C SER A 487 -5.54 -3.84 0.93
N HIS A 488 -5.15 -2.75 1.57
CA HIS A 488 -3.96 -1.97 1.20
C HIS A 488 -2.71 -2.46 1.97
N TRP A 489 -2.88 -3.40 2.90
CA TRP A 489 -1.81 -4.11 3.58
C TRP A 489 -1.53 -5.42 2.86
N LYS A 490 -0.24 -5.70 2.69
CA LYS A 490 0.25 -7.03 2.37
C LYS A 490 0.32 -7.89 3.64
N GLN A 491 0.47 -9.19 3.46
CA GLN A 491 0.63 -10.15 4.54
C GLN A 491 2.12 -10.47 4.75
N ALA A 492 2.41 -11.25 5.78
CA ALA A 492 3.75 -11.72 6.08
C ALA A 492 3.72 -13.20 6.46
N ALA A 493 4.88 -13.86 6.44
CA ALA A 493 4.99 -15.27 6.81
C ALA A 493 6.26 -15.54 7.60
N VAL A 494 6.14 -16.30 8.69
CA VAL A 494 7.32 -16.86 9.35
C VAL A 494 7.75 -18.10 8.59
N VAL A 495 8.97 -18.11 8.06
CA VAL A 495 9.52 -19.24 7.30
C VAL A 495 10.34 -20.13 8.23
N LEU A 496 10.01 -21.41 8.29
CA LEU A 496 10.72 -22.40 9.09
C LEU A 496 11.99 -22.83 8.35
N GLN A 497 13.14 -22.47 8.90
CA GLN A 497 14.45 -22.87 8.34
C GLN A 497 14.64 -24.39 8.29
N GLN A 498 14.01 -25.11 9.22
CA GLN A 498 13.92 -26.55 9.21
C GLN A 498 12.45 -26.93 9.07
N PRO A 499 12.00 -27.30 7.87
CA PRO A 499 10.63 -27.72 7.66
C PRO A 499 10.29 -28.94 8.51
N LEU A 500 9.03 -29.00 8.97
CA LEU A 500 8.53 -30.05 9.84
C LEU A 500 7.59 -30.98 9.06
N GLU A 501 7.92 -32.26 8.99
CA GLU A 501 7.00 -33.27 8.43
C GLU A 501 5.81 -33.47 9.37
N VAL A 502 4.60 -33.40 8.82
CA VAL A 502 3.34 -33.55 9.57
C VAL A 502 2.42 -34.54 8.87
N LEU A 503 1.69 -35.34 9.65
CA LEU A 503 0.62 -36.20 9.19
C LEU A 503 -0.74 -35.56 9.44
N GLU A 504 -1.74 -35.98 8.66
CA GLU A 504 -3.13 -35.59 8.93
C GLU A 504 -3.53 -36.07 10.33
N GLY A 505 -4.10 -35.15 11.12
CA GLY A 505 -4.52 -35.41 12.50
C GLY A 505 -3.45 -35.12 13.56
N ASP A 506 -2.19 -34.87 13.18
CA ASP A 506 -1.14 -34.47 14.12
C ASP A 506 -1.50 -33.17 14.81
N TRP A 507 -1.12 -33.06 16.09
CA TRP A 507 -1.21 -31.80 16.83
C TRP A 507 0.13 -31.08 16.74
N ILE A 508 0.14 -29.89 16.15
CA ILE A 508 1.31 -29.02 16.07
C ILE A 508 1.19 -27.99 17.19
N CYS A 509 2.24 -27.87 18.02
CA CYS A 509 2.39 -26.80 18.98
C CYS A 509 3.23 -25.67 18.37
N LEU A 510 2.66 -24.47 18.33
CA LEU A 510 3.32 -23.25 17.92
C LEU A 510 3.66 -22.42 19.15
N ALA A 511 4.94 -22.15 19.36
CA ALA A 511 5.37 -21.13 20.31
C ALA A 511 5.56 -19.81 19.57
N VAL A 512 4.59 -18.91 19.74
CA VAL A 512 4.53 -17.59 19.13
C VAL A 512 5.06 -16.57 20.13
N LYS A 513 6.06 -15.78 19.72
CA LYS A 513 6.62 -14.70 20.54
C LYS A 513 6.55 -13.40 19.77
N LEU A 514 6.13 -12.35 20.47
CA LEU A 514 6.20 -10.98 19.99
C LEU A 514 7.26 -10.25 20.80
N HIS A 515 8.33 -9.82 20.14
CA HIS A 515 9.36 -8.98 20.73
C HIS A 515 9.42 -7.65 19.98
N GLU A 516 9.11 -6.56 20.70
CA GLU A 516 8.88 -5.22 20.15
C GLU A 516 7.78 -5.24 19.08
N SER A 517 8.15 -5.50 17.83
CA SER A 517 7.24 -5.54 16.69
C SER A 517 7.51 -6.70 15.74
N SER A 518 8.44 -7.58 16.11
CA SER A 518 8.78 -8.78 15.36
C SER A 518 8.07 -10.00 15.94
N ILE A 519 7.37 -10.73 15.07
CA ILE A 519 6.73 -12.00 15.38
C ILE A 519 7.72 -13.11 15.05
N SER A 520 7.97 -14.00 16.01
CA SER A 520 8.69 -15.24 15.78
C SER A 520 7.82 -16.42 16.16
N ILE A 521 7.87 -17.47 15.34
CA ILE A 521 7.09 -18.69 15.51
C ILE A 521 8.05 -19.87 15.41
N SER A 522 7.97 -20.76 16.38
CA SER A 522 8.60 -22.08 16.32
C SER A 522 7.53 -23.16 16.41
N ALA A 523 7.71 -24.25 15.67
CA ALA A 523 6.73 -25.32 15.56
C ALA A 523 7.35 -26.67 15.96
N CYS A 524 6.59 -27.48 16.69
CA CYS A 524 6.94 -28.88 16.97
C CYS A 524 5.69 -29.75 17.00
N VAL A 525 5.82 -31.04 16.66
CA VAL A 525 4.73 -32.01 16.83
C VAL A 525 4.57 -32.26 18.33
N ALA A 526 3.35 -32.07 18.84
CA ALA A 526 3.01 -32.34 20.22
C ALA A 526 3.20 -33.83 20.51
N SER A 527 4.02 -34.17 21.49
CA SER A 527 4.14 -35.56 21.94
C SER A 527 2.78 -36.04 22.44
N PRO A 528 2.36 -37.28 22.14
CA PRO A 528 1.19 -37.86 22.78
C PRO A 528 1.39 -37.81 24.31
N PRO A 529 0.35 -37.53 25.11
CA PRO A 529 0.49 -37.59 26.55
C PRO A 529 1.01 -38.99 26.91
N LEU A 530 2.16 -39.03 27.61
CA LEU A 530 2.68 -40.25 28.21
C LEU A 530 1.52 -40.88 28.98
N GLN A 531 1.04 -42.04 28.51
CA GLN A 531 0.19 -42.90 29.33
C GLN A 531 1.03 -43.23 30.56
N MET A 532 0.66 -42.63 31.70
CA MET A 532 1.11 -43.12 32.98
C MET A 532 0.37 -44.43 33.21
N ASP A 533 1.06 -45.53 32.91
CA ASP A 533 0.64 -46.89 33.28
C ASP A 533 0.55 -47.06 34.80
#